data_AF-A0A5C5W1X1-F1
#
_entry.id   AF-A0A5C5W1X1-F1
#
_cell.length_a   1.000
_cell.length_b   1.000
_cell.length_c   1.000
_cell.angle_alpha   90.00
_cell.angle_beta   90.00
_cell.angle_gamma   90.00
#
_symmetry.space_group_name_H-M   'P 1'
#
loop_
_entity.id
_entity.type
_entity.pdbx_description
1 polymer ?
#
loop_
_entity_poly.entity_id
_entity_poly.type
_entity_poly.pdbx_seq_one_letter_code
_entity_poly.pdbx_strand_id
1 'polypeptide(L)' 'MLRQMRTDAGLTQRDLAERLRMHNTMVHRSEIGDRRIDPVEFADWCRACGADPGKMIRQLG' A
#
# COMPACT_ATOMS: atom_id res chain seq x y z
N MET A 1 -2.51 1.20 8.47
CA MET A 1 -2.51 -0.08 7.72
C MET A 1 -1.55 -0.06 6.52
N LEU A 2 -1.68 0.87 5.56
CA LEU A 2 -0.83 0.90 4.35
C LEU A 2 0.68 0.95 4.64
N ARG A 3 1.08 1.86 5.53
CA ARG A 3 2.46 1.97 6.00
C ARG A 3 2.97 0.68 6.63
N GLN A 4 2.14 0.04 7.45
CA GLN A 4 2.50 -1.20 8.16
C GLN A 4 2.76 -2.33 7.17
N MET A 5 1.86 -2.54 6.19
CA MET A 5 2.06 -3.54 5.15
C MET A 5 3.37 -3.33 4.38
N ARG A 6 3.68 -2.07 4.04
CA ARG A 6 4.94 -1.74 3.38
C ARG A 6 6.15 -2.08 4.25
N THR A 7 6.13 -1.68 5.53
CA THR A 7 7.26 -1.91 6.44
C THR A 7 7.45 -3.38 6.75
N ASP A 8 6.37 -4.15 6.90
CA ASP A 8 6.41 -5.60 7.13
C ASP A 8 6.98 -6.34 5.91
N ALA A 9 6.75 -5.81 4.71
CA ALA A 9 7.37 -6.28 3.47
C ALA A 9 8.84 -5.85 3.31
N GLY A 10 9.42 -5.12 4.27
CA GLY A 10 10.80 -4.64 4.22
C GLY A 10 11.06 -3.56 3.17
N LEU A 11 10.01 -2.88 2.67
CA LEU A 11 10.12 -1.92 1.57
C LEU A 11 10.26 -0.50 2.08
N THR A 12 11.05 0.33 1.42
CA THR A 12 10.97 1.79 1.54
C THR A 12 9.78 2.34 0.74
N GLN A 13 9.41 3.60 0.97
CA GLN A 13 8.39 4.26 0.15
C GLN A 13 8.81 4.37 -1.33
N ARG A 14 10.12 4.36 -1.64
CA ARG A 14 10.62 4.37 -3.03
C ARG A 14 10.45 3.01 -3.67
N ASP A 15 10.82 1.94 -2.98
CA ASP A 15 10.67 0.57 -3.49
C ASP A 15 9.21 0.24 -3.81
N LEU A 16 8.29 0.66 -2.94
CA LEU A 16 6.87 0.46 -3.19
C LEU A 16 6.36 1.31 -4.36
N ALA A 17 6.82 2.56 -4.47
CA ALA A 17 6.45 3.44 -5.57
C ALA A 17 6.89 2.85 -6.92
N GLU A 18 8.09 2.27 -6.99
CA GLU A 18 8.59 1.58 -8.19
C GLU A 18 7.74 0.35 -8.53
N ARG A 19 7.43 -0.50 -7.54
CA ARG A 19 6.56 -1.68 -7.74
C ARG A 19 5.18 -1.32 -8.27
N LEU A 20 4.61 -0.24 -7.76
CA LEU A 20 3.27 0.23 -8.14
C LEU A 20 3.28 1.21 -9.33
N ARG A 21 4.46 1.52 -9.89
CA ARG A 21 4.64 2.50 -10.97
C ARG A 21 3.99 3.86 -10.64
N MET A 22 4.14 4.32 -9.40
CA MET A 22 3.61 5.59 -8.92
C MET A 22 4.72 6.51 -8.41
N HIS A 23 4.40 7.78 -8.17
CA HIS A 23 5.34 8.69 -7.52
C HIS A 23 5.47 8.39 -6.02
N ASN A 24 6.69 8.53 -5.48
CA ASN A 24 6.95 8.39 -4.04
C ASN A 24 6.04 9.29 -3.19
N THR A 25 5.75 10.51 -3.65
CA THR A 25 4.81 11.43 -2.99
C THR A 25 3.40 10.85 -2.88
N MET A 26 2.95 10.05 -3.87
CA MET A 26 1.64 9.39 -3.80
C MET A 26 1.61 8.31 -2.73
N VAL A 27 2.67 7.50 -2.62
CA VAL A 27 2.83 6.52 -1.53
C VAL A 27 2.74 7.23 -0.18
N HIS A 28 3.51 8.30 0.01
CA HIS A 28 3.52 9.06 1.26
C HIS A 28 2.14 9.63 1.61
N ARG A 29 1.48 10.32 0.67
CA ARG A 29 0.16 10.93 0.89
C ARG A 29 -0.91 9.88 1.18
N SER A 30 -0.84 8.71 0.57
CA SER A 30 -1.73 7.59 0.88
C SER A 30 -1.46 6.99 2.25
N GLU A 31 -0.20 6.84 2.67
CA GLU A 31 0.14 6.32 4.00
C GLU A 31 -0.35 7.20 5.16
N ILE A 32 -0.41 8.52 4.97
CA ILE A 32 -0.89 9.48 5.97
C ILE A 32 -2.39 9.81 5.83
N GLY A 33 -3.08 9.25 4.83
CA GLY A 33 -4.51 9.46 4.60
C GLY A 33 -4.89 10.75 3.88
N ASP A 34 -3.92 11.55 3.44
CA ASP A 34 -4.15 12.78 2.65
C ASP A 34 -4.65 12.46 1.23
N ARG A 35 -4.24 11.31 0.68
CA ARG A 35 -4.78 10.76 -0.57
C ARG A 35 -5.55 9.48 -0.30
N ARG A 36 -6.85 9.48 -0.61
CA ARG A 36 -7.65 8.26 -0.64
C ARG A 36 -7.14 7.31 -1.72
N ILE A 37 -7.13 6.03 -1.39
CA ILE A 37 -6.87 4.95 -2.34
C ILE A 37 -8.21 4.30 -2.69
N ASP A 38 -8.39 3.90 -3.93
CA ASP A 38 -9.53 3.09 -4.32
C ASP A 38 -9.27 1.59 -4.06
N PRO A 39 -10.30 0.72 -4.15
CA PRO A 39 -10.13 -0.71 -3.90
C PRO A 39 -9.15 -1.44 -4.84
N VAL A 40 -8.96 -0.95 -6.08
CA VAL A 40 -7.99 -1.52 -7.03
C VAL A 40 -6.58 -1.15 -6.61
N GLU A 41 -6.34 0.12 -6.32
CA GLU A 41 -5.06 0.59 -5.78
C GLU A 41 -4.70 -0.10 -4.47
N PHE A 42 -5.70 -0.35 -3.62
CA PHE A 42 -5.51 -1.13 -2.41
C PHE A 42 -5.06 -2.56 -2.68
N ALA A 43 -5.72 -3.24 -3.62
CA ALA A 43 -5.36 -4.60 -3.99
C ALA A 43 -3.94 -4.67 -4.56
N ASP A 44 -3.54 -3.71 -5.38
CA ASP A 44 -2.18 -3.61 -5.93
C ASP A 44 -1.16 -3.33 -4.83
N TRP A 45 -1.47 -2.45 -3.88
CA TRP A 45 -0.64 -2.19 -2.71
C TRP A 45 -0.39 -3.47 -1.89
N CYS A 46 -1.45 -4.23 -1.60
CA CYS A 46 -1.35 -5.50 -0.90
C CYS A 46 -0.44 -6.47 -1.66
N ARG A 47 -0.68 -6.68 -2.96
CA ARG A 47 0.14 -7.59 -3.79
C ARG A 47 1.60 -7.15 -3.84
N ALA A 48 1.87 -5.87 -4.00
CA ALA A 48 3.24 -5.32 -4.03
C ALA A 48 3.97 -5.52 -2.69
N CYS A 49 3.23 -5.60 -1.58
CA CYS A 49 3.74 -5.92 -0.25
C CYS A 49 3.70 -7.42 0.09
N GLY A 50 3.30 -8.30 -0.84
CA GLY A 50 3.19 -9.74 -0.57
C GLY A 50 2.01 -10.13 0.34
N ALA A 51 1.03 -9.24 0.51
CA ALA A 51 -0.17 -9.48 1.28
C ALA A 51 -1.36 -9.87 0.40
N ASP A 52 -2.24 -10.73 0.92
CA ASP A 52 -3.51 -11.05 0.28
C ASP A 52 -4.56 -9.95 0.53
N PRO A 53 -5.11 -9.30 -0.51
CA PRO A 53 -6.09 -8.23 -0.34
C PRO A 53 -7.35 -8.69 0.41
N GLY A 54 -7.81 -9.92 0.17
CA GLY A 54 -9.03 -10.47 0.78
C GLY A 54 -8.89 -10.73 2.28
N LYS A 55 -7.70 -11.14 2.74
CA LYS A 55 -7.35 -11.24 4.16
C LYS A 55 -7.27 -9.85 4.79
N MET A 56 -6.70 -8.88 4.09
CA MET A 56 -6.53 -7.53 4.63
C MET A 56 -7.85 -6.78 4.77
N ILE A 57 -8.77 -6.92 3.81
CA ILE A 57 -10.13 -6.35 3.91
C ILE A 57 -10.89 -6.91 5.11
N ARG A 58 -10.73 -8.21 5.40
CA ARG A 58 -11.36 -8.85 6.57
C ARG A 58 -10.86 -8.35 7.91
N GLN A 59 -9.70 -7.67 7.96
CA GLN A 59 -9.17 -7.04 9.18
C GLN A 59 -9.67 -5.59 9.35
N LEU A 60 -10.35 -5.02 8.36
CA LEU A 60 -10.94 -3.68 8.43
C LEU A 60 -12.36 -3.67 9.02
N GLY A 61 -12.99 -4.84 9.20
CA GLY A 61 -14.28 -5.03 9.87
C GLY A 61 -14.11 -5.69 11.22
#